data_AF-A0A2N2LTM2-F1
#
_entry.id   AF-A0A2N2LTM2-F1
#
_cell.length_a   1.000
_cell.length_b   1.000
_cell.length_c   1.000
_cell.angle_alpha   90.00
_cell.angle_beta   90.00
_cell.angle_gamma   90.00
#
_symmetry.space_group_name_H-M   'P 1'
#
loop_
_entity.id
_entity.type
_entity.pdbx_description
1 polymer ?
#
loop_
_entity_poly.entity_id
_entity_poly.type
_entity_poly.pdbx_seq_one_letter_code
_entity_poly.pdbx_strand_id
1 'polypeptide(L)'
;MIRIYCQGQHRSEGAVCQSCQTLRDYAHLRLEKCPYQEKKTTCANCPTHCYKKSMREQVKIMMRYAGPRMMLQHPWYAILHLIDGFRKPVELPHKIKTQENE
;
A
#
# COMPACT_ATOMS: atom_id res chain seq x y z
N MET A 1 -8.55 1.15 -5.13
CA MET A 1 -8.66 -0.31 -4.90
C MET A 1 -9.53 -0.68 -3.70
N ILE A 2 -9.41 -0.02 -2.54
CA ILE A 2 -10.19 -0.40 -1.35
C ILE A 2 -11.71 -0.34 -1.53
N ARG A 3 -12.21 0.63 -2.30
CA ARG A 3 -13.64 0.74 -2.63
C ARG A 3 -14.14 -0.48 -3.42
N ILE A 4 -13.37 -0.95 -4.41
CA ILE A 4 -13.69 -2.14 -5.21
C ILE A 4 -13.82 -3.38 -4.32
N TYR A 5 -12.85 -3.55 -3.41
CA TYR A 5 -12.89 -4.65 -2.44
C TYR A 5 -14.07 -4.55 -1.50
N CYS A 6 -14.32 -3.37 -0.93
CA CYS A 6 -15.42 -3.15 0.01
C CYS A 6 -16.79 -3.39 -0.64
N GLN A 7 -17.02 -2.90 -1.85
CA GLN A 7 -18.27 -3.11 -2.59
C GLN A 7 -18.47 -4.59 -2.93
N GLY A 8 -17.41 -5.27 -3.40
CA GLY A 8 -17.50 -6.66 -3.81
C GLY A 8 -17.60 -7.68 -2.66
N GLN A 9 -16.92 -7.43 -1.54
CA GLN A 9 -16.84 -8.37 -0.41
C GLN A 9 -17.87 -8.05 0.68
N HIS A 10 -18.14 -6.78 0.94
CA HIS A 10 -19.00 -6.33 2.05
C HIS A 10 -20.32 -5.72 1.58
N ARG A 11 -20.58 -5.64 0.27
CA ARG A 11 -21.82 -5.09 -0.31
C ARG A 11 -22.18 -3.68 0.20
N SER A 12 -21.16 -2.88 0.48
CA SER A 12 -21.34 -1.52 0.97
C SER A 12 -21.78 -0.61 -0.17
N GLU A 13 -22.93 0.04 -0.03
CA GLU A 13 -23.47 1.00 -0.99
C GLU A 13 -23.11 2.43 -0.55
N GLY A 14 -22.45 3.19 -1.43
CA GLY A 14 -22.03 4.57 -1.15
C GLY A 14 -20.67 4.68 -0.44
N ALA A 15 -20.64 4.45 0.88
CA ALA A 15 -19.43 4.61 1.70
C ALA A 15 -18.59 3.33 1.78
N VAL A 16 -17.31 3.46 2.13
CA VAL A 16 -16.50 2.30 2.56
C VAL A 16 -16.87 1.92 3.99
N CYS A 17 -16.96 0.62 4.27
CA CYS A 17 -17.28 0.16 5.62
C CYS A 17 -16.16 0.48 6.62
N GLN A 18 -16.45 0.45 7.91
CA GLN A 18 -15.53 0.84 8.97
C GLN A 18 -14.22 0.02 8.99
N SER A 19 -14.28 -1.27 8.66
CA SER A 19 -13.09 -2.13 8.60
C SER A 19 -12.16 -1.73 7.45
N CYS A 20 -12.73 -1.45 6.27
CA CYS A 20 -11.98 -0.93 5.14
C CYS A 20 -11.46 0.48 5.41
N GLN A 21 -12.24 1.34 6.05
CA GLN A 21 -11.80 2.69 6.42
C GLN A 21 -10.57 2.63 7.34
N THR A 22 -10.62 1.80 8.39
CA THR A 22 -9.47 1.55 9.28
C THR A 22 -8.21 1.12 8.52
N LEU A 23 -8.35 0.22 7.54
CA LEU A 23 -7.22 -0.23 6.72
C LEU A 23 -6.64 0.89 5.85
N ARG A 24 -7.51 1.74 5.28
CA ARG A 24 -7.12 2.92 4.51
C ARG A 24 -6.36 3.92 5.39
N ASP A 25 -6.90 4.26 6.55
CA ASP A 25 -6.29 5.25 7.44
C ASP A 25 -4.95 4.77 7.98
N TYR A 26 -4.85 3.46 8.30
CA TYR A 26 -3.59 2.84 8.65
C TYR A 26 -2.54 2.95 7.53
N ALA A 27 -2.95 2.72 6.27
CA ALA A 27 -2.06 2.83 5.13
C ALA A 27 -1.60 4.27 4.91
N HIS A 28 -2.50 5.26 5.01
CA HIS A 28 -2.16 6.68 4.90
C HIS A 28 -1.16 7.11 5.97
N LEU A 29 -1.43 6.78 7.24
CA LEU A 29 -0.52 7.07 8.35
C LEU A 29 0.90 6.51 8.12
N ARG A 30 1.02 5.33 7.50
CA ARG A 30 2.30 4.72 7.17
C ARG A 30 3.00 5.37 5.97
N LEU A 31 2.24 5.92 5.04
CA LEU A 31 2.78 6.69 3.91
C LEU A 31 3.31 8.04 4.38
N GLU A 32 2.56 8.77 5.20
CA GLU A 32 2.98 10.05 5.78
C GLU A 32 4.30 9.94 6.54
N LYS A 33 4.47 8.87 7.32
CA LYS A 33 5.68 8.61 8.10
C LYS A 33 6.77 7.87 7.33
N CYS A 34 6.63 7.70 6.00
CA CYS A 34 7.56 6.88 5.24
C CYS A 34 8.87 7.64 4.97
N PRO A 35 10.05 7.10 5.31
CA PRO A 35 11.32 7.80 5.06
C PRO A 35 11.64 7.96 3.56
N TYR A 36 11.02 7.17 2.69
CA TYR A 36 11.24 7.21 1.24
C TYR A 36 10.38 8.28 0.53
N GLN A 37 9.29 8.75 1.15
CA GLN A 37 8.33 9.73 0.61
C GLN A 37 8.05 9.51 -0.90
N GLU A 38 8.23 10.52 -1.76
CA GLU A 38 7.96 10.43 -3.20
C GLU A 38 8.85 9.42 -3.95
N LYS A 39 10.03 9.09 -3.40
CA LYS A 39 10.96 8.09 -3.96
C LYS A 39 10.55 6.66 -3.61
N LYS A 40 9.44 6.50 -2.87
CA LYS A 40 8.91 5.21 -2.44
C LYS A 40 8.42 4.38 -3.63
N THR A 41 8.93 3.15 -3.75
CA THR A 41 8.31 2.11 -4.56
C THR A 41 7.08 1.50 -3.87
N THR A 42 6.36 0.61 -4.54
CA THR A 42 5.26 -0.14 -3.94
C THR A 42 5.64 -0.85 -2.66
N CYS A 43 4.69 -0.99 -1.73
CA CYS A 43 4.91 -1.67 -0.45
C CYS A 43 5.32 -3.15 -0.61
N ALA A 44 5.07 -3.77 -1.78
CA ALA A 44 5.49 -5.13 -2.08
C ALA A 44 7.01 -5.25 -2.26
N ASN A 45 7.63 -4.24 -2.89
CA ASN A 45 9.07 -4.21 -3.21
C ASN A 45 9.87 -3.35 -2.21
N CYS A 46 9.22 -2.79 -1.20
CA CYS A 46 9.85 -1.90 -0.25
C CYS A 46 10.86 -2.67 0.64
N PRO A 47 12.09 -2.16 0.81
CA PRO A 47 13.12 -2.85 1.62
C PRO A 47 12.83 -2.79 3.12
N THR A 48 11.95 -1.88 3.57
CA THR A 48 11.57 -1.77 4.99
C THR A 48 10.21 -2.41 5.26
N HIS A 49 10.13 -3.21 6.33
CA HIS A 49 8.90 -3.84 6.79
C HIS A 49 8.16 -2.94 7.79
N CYS A 50 7.46 -1.93 7.29
CA CYS A 50 6.75 -0.95 8.14
C CYS A 50 5.31 -1.36 8.52
N TYR A 51 4.73 -2.38 7.88
CA TYR A 51 3.36 -2.83 8.13
C TYR A 51 3.32 -3.90 9.23
N LYS A 52 2.28 -3.85 10.08
CA LYS A 52 1.94 -4.97 10.96
C LYS A 52 1.56 -6.18 10.10
N LYS A 53 1.94 -7.40 10.53
CA LYS A 53 1.70 -8.65 9.79
C LYS A 53 0.22 -8.82 9.41
N SER A 54 -0.69 -8.58 10.35
CA SER A 54 -2.15 -8.67 10.11
C SER A 54 -2.64 -7.67 9.06
N MET A 55 -2.20 -6.41 9.14
CA MET A 55 -2.58 -5.36 8.17
C MET A 55 -2.00 -5.65 6.78
N ARG A 56 -0.76 -6.17 6.72
CA ARG A 56 -0.15 -6.57 5.44
C ARG A 56 -0.95 -7.67 4.76
N GLU A 57 -1.42 -8.66 5.52
CA GLU A 57 -2.22 -9.75 4.97
C GLU A 57 -3.57 -9.25 4.44
N GLN A 58 -4.23 -8.36 5.18
CA GLN A 58 -5.46 -7.72 4.70
C GLN A 58 -5.25 -6.95 3.40
N VAL A 59 -4.16 -6.19 3.28
CA VAL A 59 -3.82 -5.51 2.03
C VAL A 59 -3.58 -6.51 0.90
N LYS A 60 -2.88 -7.63 1.13
CA LYS A 60 -2.68 -8.64 0.09
C LYS A 60 -3.99 -9.24 -0.40
N ILE A 61 -4.89 -9.59 0.52
CA ILE A 61 -6.22 -10.11 0.18
C ILE A 61 -6.99 -9.07 -0.65
N MET A 62 -7.01 -7.81 -0.20
CA MET A 62 -7.64 -6.71 -0.92
C MET A 62 -7.04 -6.51 -2.31
N MET A 63 -5.71 -6.53 -2.46
CA MET A 63 -5.02 -6.36 -3.74
C MET A 63 -5.30 -7.53 -4.69
N ARG A 64 -5.30 -8.77 -4.20
CA ARG A 64 -5.61 -9.96 -5.00
C ARG A 64 -7.04 -9.93 -5.54
N TYR A 65 -7.98 -9.43 -4.76
CA TYR A 65 -9.37 -9.28 -5.19
C TYR A 65 -9.59 -8.07 -6.13
N ALA A 66 -9.07 -6.90 -5.74
CA ALA A 66 -9.34 -5.64 -6.42
C ALA A 66 -8.47 -5.43 -7.67
N GLY A 67 -7.28 -6.05 -7.75
CA GLY A 67 -6.33 -5.88 -8.87
C GLY A 67 -6.94 -6.23 -10.23
N PRO A 68 -7.38 -7.48 -10.44
CA PRO A 68 -8.01 -7.87 -11.71
C PRO A 68 -9.27 -7.05 -12.04
N ARG A 69 -10.06 -6.70 -11.01
CA ARG A 69 -11.30 -5.94 -11.16
C ARG A 69 -11.06 -4.46 -11.47
N MET A 70 -9.88 -3.93 -11.15
CA MET A 70 -9.51 -2.56 -11.51
C MET A 70 -9.41 -2.38 -13.02
N MET A 71 -9.00 -3.42 -13.78
CA MET A 71 -8.96 -3.35 -15.24
C MET A 71 -10.35 -3.09 -15.85
N LEU A 72 -11.41 -3.62 -15.23
CA LEU A 72 -12.78 -3.49 -15.72
C LEU A 72 -13.34 -2.07 -15.53
N GLN A 73 -13.01 -1.42 -14.41
CA GLN A 73 -13.53 -0.09 -14.09
C GLN A 73 -12.62 1.04 -14.55
N HIS A 74 -11.31 0.82 -14.48
CA HIS A 74 -10.28 1.84 -14.64
C HIS A 74 -9.05 1.25 -15.33
N PRO A 75 -9.13 0.88 -16.62
CA PRO A 75 -8.08 0.16 -17.33
C PRO A 75 -6.75 0.92 -17.34
N TRP A 76 -6.78 2.25 -17.54
CA TRP A 76 -5.57 3.07 -17.51
C TRP A 76 -4.86 3.06 -16.15
N TYR A 77 -5.61 3.26 -15.06
CA TYR A 77 -5.06 3.19 -13.71
C TYR A 77 -4.59 1.77 -13.36
N ALA A 78 -5.24 0.73 -13.90
CA ALA A 78 -4.79 -0.65 -13.76
C ALA A 78 -3.42 -0.88 -14.39
N ILE A 79 -3.20 -0.38 -15.61
CA ILE A 79 -1.90 -0.46 -16.28
C ILE A 79 -0.84 0.29 -15.48
N LEU A 80 -1.11 1.54 -15.06
CA LEU A 80 -0.17 2.31 -14.24
C LEU A 80 0.17 1.59 -12.93
N HIS A 81 -0.81 1.00 -12.26
CA HIS A 81 -0.60 0.23 -11.05
C HIS A 81 0.28 -1.01 -11.26
N LEU A 82 0.12 -1.70 -12.39
CA LEU A 82 0.98 -2.82 -12.76
C LEU A 82 2.42 -2.34 -12.99
N ILE A 83 2.60 -1.26 -13.75
CA ILE A 83 3.91 -0.64 -14.00
C ILE A 83 4.58 -0.22 -12.69
N ASP A 84 3.84 0.38 -11.75
CA ASP A 84 4.33 0.72 -10.42
C ASP A 84 4.84 -0.52 -9.67
N GLY A 85 4.17 -1.66 -9.82
CA GLY A 85 4.60 -2.95 -9.27
C GLY A 85 5.97 -3.42 -9.77
N PHE A 86 6.42 -2.98 -10.94
CA PHE A 86 7.73 -3.32 -11.50
C PHE A 86 8.83 -2.33 -11.10
N ARG A 87 8.51 -1.22 -10.41
CA ARG A 87 9.51 -0.24 -9.97
C ARG A 87 10.40 -0.84 -8.88
N LYS A 88 11.71 -0.72 -9.09
CA LYS A 88 12.72 -1.16 -8.11
C LYS A 88 12.76 -0.22 -6.90
N PRO A 89 13.04 -0.72 -5.69
CA PRO A 89 13.24 0.13 -4.53
C PRO A 89 14.49 0.99 -4.70
N VAL A 90 14.39 2.26 -4.32
CA VAL A 90 15.55 3.12 -4.12
C VAL A 90 16.18 2.75 -2.78
N GLU A 91 17.51 2.63 -2.73
CA GLU A 91 18.23 2.45 -1.48
C GLU A 91 18.31 3.79 -0.73
N LEU A 92 17.93 3.81 0.56
CA LEU A 92 18.22 4.98 1.40
C LEU A 92 19.71 4.99 1.75
N PRO A 93 20.37 6.16 1.76
CA PRO A 93 21.71 6.25 2.32
C PRO A 93 21.66 5.80 3.78
N HIS A 94 22.46 4.78 4.10
CA HIS A 94 22.60 4.27 5.45
C HIS A 94 23.02 5.43 6.36
N LYS A 95 22.22 5.79 7.38
CA LYS A 95 22.72 6.69 8.43
C LYS A 95 23.92 5.99 9.06
N ILE A 96 25.11 6.58 8.90
CA ILE A 96 26.30 6.22 9.66
C ILE A 96 25.91 6.38 11.13
N LYS A 97 26.01 5.31 11.92
CA LYS A 97 25.85 5.40 13.37
C LYS A 97 27.01 6.25 13.88
N THR A 98 26.74 7.49 14.27
CA THR A 98 27.69 8.29 15.06
C THR A 98 27.96 7.51 16.34
N GLN A 99 29.22 7.12 16.53
CA GLN A 99 29.74 6.68 17.81
C GLN A 99 29.81 7.91 18.71
N GLU A 100 28.85 8.09 19.62
CA GLU A 100 29.05 8.92 20.81
C GLU A 100 29.61 8.00 21.89
N ASN A 101 30.95 8.00 21.99
CA ASN A 101 31.64 7.61 23.20
C ASN A 101 31.65 8.86 24.10
N GLU A 102 31.02 8.79 25.26
CA GLU A 102 31.36 9.60 26.43
C GLU A 102 31.16 8.76 27.70
#